data_AF-A0A7K3S7X7-F1
#
_entry.id   AF-A0A7K3S7X7-F1
#
_cell.length_a   1.000
_cell.length_b   1.000
_cell.length_c   1.000
_cell.angle_alpha   90.00
_cell.angle_beta   90.00
_cell.angle_gamma   90.00
#
_symmetry.space_group_name_H-M   'P 1'
#
loop_
_entity.id
_entity.type
_entity.pdbx_description
1 polymer ?
#
loop_
_entity_poly.entity_id
_entity_poly.type
_entity_poly.pdbx_seq_one_letter_code
_entity_poly.pdbx_strand_id
1 'polypeptide(L)'
;MGKASRKKREIRARKATPTLSGPADEPADGADRAALGTEALKRLLSSNTSGELNLAGAYAFGYMLLGYAEREGGAPDWIQACDPLDTLFLGAAFPQAFRDPSEFANLRDAWLRHLRGTAYGKSVQRFVREAVTASTEYELPVDDGELMLAITARLERLGLDRRKLPDRLRPAKALRGTRAFLGPPSDLLLPPPLPDAGSQVEAFWGTTADDVLDDDTPCSILRTGLERLHEAGFPVREEAAFLLPSLYSALLANPGEHVHHMGEHALAWAFSLDERSPLAPVLDTLLLATERGLHVDDTLGHLFAMPAFTEPIPSEALLWTSSPGLALPAVAFDLGITRVVTRNGVITPSELDVAGTRARMLLTDPEDEGAEDTAEGPDADWSERLHAVRESARRRIRKKSGSTPPAPQDSGPPVERVWNADGSSVVRWSVDTPEGRAMSDGLKDQREWFREKFGREPGPDDPLFFDPDADEPIPITEEYLNERISEFADRAPEMGIDPAFFHAWREVGYIVTAANRNMFTKAEILAYTRAVNRHRRAAQ
;
A
#
# COMPACT_ATOMS: atom_id res chain seq x y z
N MET A 1 -11.03 -61.23 -30.13
CA MET A 1 -11.26 -60.30 -29.02
C MET A 1 -10.21 -60.53 -27.94
N GLY A 2 -9.25 -59.60 -27.83
CA GLY A 2 -7.93 -59.86 -27.27
C GLY A 2 -7.79 -59.68 -25.75
N LYS A 3 -6.99 -60.56 -25.14
CA LYS A 3 -6.57 -60.58 -23.73
C LYS A 3 -5.96 -59.25 -23.23
N ALA A 4 -5.59 -58.34 -24.14
CA ALA A 4 -5.13 -56.98 -23.84
C ALA A 4 -6.22 -56.07 -23.22
N SER A 5 -7.51 -56.33 -23.51
CA SER A 5 -8.60 -55.50 -22.97
C SER A 5 -8.92 -55.78 -21.51
N ARG A 6 -8.58 -56.96 -20.98
CA ARG A 6 -8.84 -57.34 -19.58
C ARG A 6 -7.80 -56.74 -18.63
N LYS A 7 -6.53 -56.72 -19.03
CA LYS A 7 -5.43 -56.14 -18.23
C LYS A 7 -5.54 -54.62 -18.07
N LYS A 8 -6.11 -53.92 -19.07
CA LYS A 8 -6.36 -52.46 -18.99
C LYS A 8 -7.53 -52.09 -18.06
N ARG A 9 -8.44 -53.03 -17.78
CA ARG A 9 -9.58 -52.84 -16.87
C ARG A 9 -9.19 -53.12 -15.41
N GLU A 10 -8.33 -54.11 -15.15
CA GLU A 10 -7.77 -54.36 -13.81
C GLU A 10 -6.82 -53.26 -13.32
N ILE A 11 -6.04 -52.65 -14.21
CA ILE A 11 -5.16 -51.52 -13.84
C ILE A 11 -5.97 -50.25 -13.52
N ARG A 12 -7.14 -50.06 -14.15
CA ARG A 12 -8.07 -48.96 -13.79
C ARG A 12 -8.79 -49.21 -12.46
N ALA A 13 -9.10 -50.46 -12.13
CA ALA A 13 -9.72 -50.80 -10.84
C ALA A 13 -8.75 -50.68 -9.66
N ARG A 14 -7.44 -50.91 -9.86
CA ARG A 14 -6.40 -50.76 -8.81
C ARG A 14 -5.88 -49.33 -8.62
N LYS A 15 -6.24 -48.37 -9.49
CA LYS A 15 -5.87 -46.94 -9.38
C LYS A 15 -7.01 -46.04 -8.85
N ALA A 16 -8.14 -46.62 -8.49
CA ALA A 16 -9.18 -45.93 -7.75
C ALA A 16 -8.83 -45.96 -6.26
N THR A 17 -7.99 -45.02 -5.82
CA THR A 17 -7.91 -44.59 -4.43
C THR A 17 -9.32 -44.10 -4.04
N PRO A 18 -9.84 -44.41 -2.84
CA PRO A 18 -11.20 -44.02 -2.49
C PRO A 18 -11.28 -42.50 -2.48
N THR A 19 -12.09 -41.95 -3.39
CA THR A 19 -12.68 -40.62 -3.24
C THR A 19 -13.47 -40.65 -1.94
N LEU A 20 -12.90 -40.07 -0.89
CA LEU A 20 -13.63 -39.58 0.27
C LEU A 20 -14.56 -38.47 -0.22
N SER A 21 -15.71 -38.87 -0.76
CA SER A 21 -16.90 -38.04 -0.85
C SER A 21 -17.69 -38.33 0.42
N GLY A 22 -17.21 -37.79 1.53
CA GLY A 22 -17.98 -37.65 2.75
C GLY A 22 -18.95 -36.46 2.64
N PRO A 23 -20.00 -36.42 3.47
CA PRO A 23 -20.86 -35.24 3.58
C PRO A 23 -20.02 -34.03 4.02
N ALA A 24 -20.47 -32.82 3.72
CA ALA A 24 -19.79 -31.60 4.15
C ALA A 24 -19.44 -31.71 5.65
N ASP A 25 -18.13 -31.76 5.94
CA ASP A 25 -17.61 -31.93 7.30
C ASP A 25 -18.14 -30.79 8.17
N GLU A 26 -18.66 -31.15 9.36
CA GLU A 26 -18.88 -30.18 10.43
C GLU A 26 -17.56 -29.45 10.70
N PRO A 27 -17.58 -28.14 11.01
CA PRO A 27 -16.36 -27.40 11.29
C PRO A 27 -15.61 -28.08 12.44
N ALA A 28 -14.43 -28.62 12.12
CA ALA A 28 -13.56 -29.26 13.11
C ALA A 28 -13.28 -28.27 14.24
N ASP A 29 -13.30 -28.77 15.49
CA ASP A 29 -12.99 -27.97 16.68
C ASP A 29 -11.60 -27.30 16.53
N GLY A 30 -11.39 -26.15 17.21
CA GLY A 30 -10.14 -25.37 17.18
C GLY A 30 -8.90 -26.23 17.40
N ALA A 31 -8.95 -27.14 18.37
CA ALA A 31 -7.86 -28.05 18.68
C ALA A 31 -7.54 -29.05 17.54
N ASP A 32 -8.56 -29.55 16.84
CA ASP A 32 -8.40 -30.49 15.72
C ASP A 32 -7.81 -29.78 14.49
N ARG A 33 -8.24 -28.54 14.22
CA ARG A 33 -7.69 -27.70 13.13
C ARG A 33 -6.20 -27.43 13.31
N ALA A 34 -5.79 -26.98 14.50
CA ALA A 34 -4.40 -26.69 14.80
C ALA A 34 -3.52 -27.95 14.68
N ALA A 35 -4.04 -29.11 15.11
CA ALA A 35 -3.36 -30.39 14.97
C ALA A 35 -3.16 -30.79 13.50
N LEU A 36 -4.21 -30.71 12.68
CA LEU A 36 -4.15 -30.99 11.24
C LEU A 36 -3.17 -30.05 10.51
N GLY A 37 -3.21 -28.76 10.83
CA GLY A 37 -2.27 -27.77 10.29
C GLY A 37 -0.83 -28.08 10.69
N THR A 38 -0.58 -28.37 11.96
CA THR A 38 0.76 -28.74 12.45
C THR A 38 1.30 -29.99 11.75
N GLU A 39 0.47 -31.01 11.52
CA GLU A 39 0.88 -32.22 10.83
C GLU A 39 1.20 -31.95 9.35
N ALA A 40 0.35 -31.18 8.67
CA ALA A 40 0.57 -30.75 7.29
C ALA A 40 1.86 -29.93 7.14
N LEU A 41 2.09 -28.98 8.06
CA LEU A 41 3.31 -28.19 8.10
C LEU A 41 4.56 -29.08 8.16
N LYS A 42 4.59 -30.07 9.06
CA LYS A 42 5.70 -31.03 9.17
C LYS A 42 5.93 -31.81 7.88
N ARG A 43 4.85 -32.27 7.22
CA ARG A 43 4.95 -32.99 5.92
C ARG A 43 5.48 -32.10 4.81
N LEU A 44 4.98 -30.87 4.70
CA LEU A 44 5.40 -29.90 3.69
C LEU A 44 6.87 -29.50 3.88
N LEU A 45 7.32 -29.24 5.11
CA LEU A 45 8.72 -28.94 5.39
C LEU A 45 9.63 -30.12 5.04
N SER A 46 9.24 -31.34 5.44
CA SER A 46 10.03 -32.56 5.18
C SER A 46 10.19 -32.84 3.69
N SER A 47 9.12 -32.62 2.90
CA SER A 47 9.09 -32.90 1.47
C SER A 47 9.80 -31.85 0.59
N ASN A 48 10.16 -30.68 1.15
CA ASN A 48 10.75 -29.57 0.40
C ASN A 48 12.24 -29.29 0.74
N THR A 49 12.95 -30.25 1.34
CA THR A 49 14.35 -30.10 1.82
C THR A 49 15.44 -30.09 0.74
N SER A 50 15.11 -30.19 -0.56
CA SER A 50 16.13 -30.38 -1.61
C SER A 50 15.84 -29.65 -2.92
N GLY A 51 15.96 -28.31 -2.95
CA GLY A 51 15.95 -27.57 -4.22
C GLY A 51 14.69 -27.77 -5.09
N GLU A 52 13.61 -28.28 -4.50
CA GLU A 52 12.36 -28.69 -5.17
C GLU A 52 11.16 -27.94 -4.59
N LEU A 53 11.38 -26.69 -4.18
CA LEU A 53 10.38 -25.85 -3.53
C LEU A 53 9.12 -25.74 -4.38
N ASN A 54 7.97 -26.12 -3.84
CA ASN A 54 6.64 -25.83 -4.40
C ASN A 54 5.96 -24.70 -3.60
N LEU A 55 4.80 -24.22 -4.04
CA LEU A 55 4.13 -23.08 -3.38
C LEU A 55 3.66 -23.43 -1.96
N ALA A 56 3.20 -24.67 -1.74
CA ALA A 56 2.80 -25.11 -0.40
C ALA A 56 4.00 -25.21 0.56
N GLY A 57 5.13 -25.68 0.05
CA GLY A 57 6.41 -25.71 0.76
C GLY A 57 6.94 -24.32 1.06
N ALA A 58 6.85 -23.39 0.10
CA ALA A 58 7.21 -21.99 0.30
C ALA A 58 6.38 -21.36 1.43
N TYR A 59 5.06 -21.54 1.41
CA TYR A 59 4.19 -21.10 2.50
C TYR A 59 4.57 -21.73 3.85
N ALA A 60 4.79 -23.05 3.89
CA ALA A 60 5.20 -23.76 5.09
C ALA A 60 6.54 -23.24 5.67
N PHE A 61 7.54 -22.99 4.81
CA PHE A 61 8.80 -22.39 5.24
C PHE A 61 8.60 -20.97 5.77
N GLY A 62 7.82 -20.15 5.07
CA GLY A 62 7.51 -18.80 5.51
C GLY A 62 6.83 -18.79 6.88
N TYR A 63 5.81 -19.62 7.09
CA TYR A 63 5.10 -19.71 8.37
C TYR A 63 6.02 -20.15 9.51
N MET A 64 6.92 -21.10 9.24
CA MET A 64 7.94 -21.50 10.22
C MET A 64 8.90 -20.35 10.56
N LEU A 65 9.31 -19.54 9.57
CA LEU A 65 10.14 -18.37 9.78
C LEU A 65 9.44 -17.30 10.62
N LEU A 66 8.14 -17.06 10.40
CA LEU A 66 7.33 -16.16 11.25
C LEU A 66 7.33 -16.63 12.71
N GLY A 67 7.06 -17.91 12.95
CA GLY A 67 7.05 -18.47 14.31
C GLY A 67 8.43 -18.54 14.96
N TYR A 68 9.51 -18.65 14.18
CA TYR A 68 10.88 -18.54 14.68
C TYR A 68 11.20 -17.10 15.09
N ALA A 69 10.85 -16.15 14.23
CA ALA A 69 11.01 -14.72 14.47
C ALA A 69 10.32 -14.25 15.77
N GLU A 70 9.09 -14.71 16.00
CA GLU A 70 8.32 -14.40 17.21
C GLU A 70 8.97 -14.95 18.51
N ARG A 71 9.63 -16.12 18.44
CA ARG A 71 10.21 -16.78 19.62
C ARG A 71 11.57 -16.23 20.04
N GLU A 72 12.42 -15.91 19.07
CA GLU A 72 13.78 -15.45 19.34
C GLU A 72 13.84 -13.97 19.77
N GLY A 73 12.75 -13.21 19.58
CA GLY A 73 12.62 -11.85 20.12
C GLY A 73 13.58 -10.81 19.50
N GLY A 74 14.07 -11.05 18.28
CA GLY A 74 14.99 -10.16 17.56
C GLY A 74 14.69 -10.04 16.07
N ALA A 75 13.45 -10.36 15.68
CA ALA A 75 13.01 -10.25 14.31
C ALA A 75 12.39 -8.86 14.05
N PRO A 76 12.51 -8.32 12.83
CA PRO A 76 11.91 -7.02 12.51
C PRO A 76 10.40 -6.97 12.80
N ASP A 77 9.93 -5.88 13.41
CA ASP A 77 8.54 -5.74 13.88
C ASP A 77 7.50 -5.92 12.77
N TRP A 78 7.85 -5.55 11.54
CA TRP A 78 6.99 -5.69 10.37
C TRP A 78 6.64 -7.12 10.00
N ILE A 79 7.39 -8.11 10.50
CA ILE A 79 7.10 -9.53 10.29
C ILE A 79 5.73 -9.89 10.88
N GLN A 80 5.34 -9.23 11.97
CA GLN A 80 4.03 -9.43 12.57
C GLN A 80 2.89 -8.91 11.70
N ALA A 81 3.15 -8.01 10.76
CA ALA A 81 2.15 -7.49 9.83
C ALA A 81 1.95 -8.37 8.58
N CYS A 82 2.70 -9.48 8.43
CA CYS A 82 2.64 -10.32 7.24
C CYS A 82 1.30 -11.06 7.09
N ASP A 83 0.72 -10.98 5.90
CA ASP A 83 -0.44 -11.78 5.51
C ASP A 83 -0.02 -13.17 4.93
N PRO A 84 -0.97 -14.05 4.55
CA PRO A 84 -0.64 -15.34 3.96
C PRO A 84 0.18 -15.29 2.64
N LEU A 85 0.01 -14.26 1.80
CA LEU A 85 0.83 -14.09 0.60
C LEU A 85 2.23 -13.58 0.91
N ASP A 86 2.37 -12.71 1.91
CA ASP A 86 3.68 -12.32 2.45
C ASP A 86 4.44 -13.52 2.95
N THR A 87 3.75 -14.38 3.72
CA THR A 87 4.28 -15.63 4.24
C THR A 87 4.75 -16.55 3.11
N LEU A 88 3.94 -16.67 2.06
CA LEU A 88 4.29 -17.46 0.88
C LEU A 88 5.55 -16.92 0.20
N PHE A 89 5.66 -15.60 0.03
CA PHE A 89 6.84 -14.96 -0.56
C PHE A 89 8.07 -15.09 0.34
N LEU A 90 7.94 -14.88 1.65
CA LEU A 90 9.01 -14.98 2.63
C LEU A 90 9.70 -16.35 2.55
N GLY A 91 8.93 -17.44 2.55
CA GLY A 91 9.51 -18.77 2.40
C GLY A 91 9.97 -19.11 0.97
N ALA A 92 9.43 -18.45 -0.06
CA ALA A 92 9.95 -18.56 -1.42
C ALA A 92 11.31 -17.86 -1.61
N ALA A 93 11.54 -16.77 -0.88
CA ALA A 93 12.74 -15.95 -0.95
C ALA A 93 13.87 -16.44 -0.01
N PHE A 94 13.54 -17.22 1.02
CA PHE A 94 14.52 -17.75 1.96
C PHE A 94 15.74 -18.42 1.27
N PRO A 95 16.98 -18.13 1.70
CA PRO A 95 17.39 -17.37 2.90
C PRO A 95 17.68 -15.88 2.66
N GLN A 96 17.06 -15.26 1.66
CA GLN A 96 17.25 -13.83 1.40
C GLN A 96 16.85 -12.98 2.61
N ALA A 97 17.74 -12.07 3.02
CA ALA A 97 17.44 -11.02 3.98
C ALA A 97 16.88 -9.79 3.26
N PHE A 98 16.07 -9.02 3.97
CA PHE A 98 15.49 -7.76 3.51
C PHE A 98 15.95 -6.66 4.47
N ARG A 99 16.31 -5.50 3.91
CA ARG A 99 16.78 -4.33 4.66
C ARG A 99 15.67 -3.72 5.50
N ASP A 100 14.50 -3.61 4.91
CA ASP A 100 13.36 -2.90 5.48
C ASP A 100 12.04 -3.50 4.93
N PRO A 101 10.88 -3.18 5.54
CA PRO A 101 9.59 -3.69 5.08
C PRO A 101 9.20 -3.24 3.67
N SER A 102 9.68 -2.08 3.22
CA SER A 102 9.37 -1.56 1.89
C SER A 102 10.08 -2.37 0.80
N GLU A 103 11.36 -2.73 1.01
CA GLU A 103 12.09 -3.64 0.14
C GLU A 103 11.39 -5.00 0.06
N PHE A 104 10.99 -5.56 1.20
CA PHE A 104 10.23 -6.82 1.22
C PHE A 104 8.95 -6.73 0.39
N ALA A 105 8.11 -5.72 0.63
CA ALA A 105 6.84 -5.54 -0.06
C ALA A 105 7.01 -5.29 -1.57
N ASN A 106 7.99 -4.46 -1.95
CA ASN A 106 8.28 -4.16 -3.35
C ASN A 106 8.74 -5.41 -4.12
N LEU A 107 9.63 -6.21 -3.53
CA LEU A 107 10.12 -7.44 -4.14
C LEU A 107 9.02 -8.50 -4.24
N ARG A 108 8.17 -8.62 -3.21
CA ARG A 108 6.98 -9.46 -3.24
C ARG A 108 6.06 -9.07 -4.39
N ASP A 109 5.71 -7.80 -4.52
CA ASP A 109 4.77 -7.34 -5.55
C ASP A 109 5.34 -7.52 -6.96
N ALA A 110 6.64 -7.26 -7.14
CA ALA A 110 7.35 -7.56 -8.38
C ALA A 110 7.34 -9.06 -8.71
N TRP A 111 7.48 -9.92 -7.70
CA TRP A 111 7.43 -11.37 -7.89
C TRP A 111 6.02 -11.83 -8.26
N LEU A 112 4.98 -11.33 -7.59
CA LEU A 112 3.59 -11.63 -7.92
C LEU A 112 3.25 -11.19 -9.36
N ARG A 113 3.72 -10.02 -9.79
CA ARG A 113 3.65 -9.57 -11.19
C ARG A 113 4.36 -10.53 -12.14
N HIS A 114 5.55 -11.01 -11.79
CA HIS A 114 6.30 -11.98 -12.59
C HIS A 114 5.58 -13.34 -12.71
N LEU A 115 4.85 -13.76 -11.68
CA LEU A 115 4.04 -14.97 -11.72
C LEU A 115 2.75 -14.81 -12.54
N ARG A 116 2.28 -13.56 -12.75
CA ARG A 116 1.07 -13.25 -13.51
C ARG A 116 1.18 -13.80 -14.94
N GLY A 117 0.11 -14.41 -15.43
CA GLY A 117 0.08 -15.08 -16.74
C GLY A 117 0.75 -16.46 -16.78
N THR A 118 1.45 -16.89 -15.72
CA THR A 118 1.94 -18.26 -15.61
C THR A 118 0.91 -19.18 -14.93
N ALA A 119 1.16 -20.49 -14.98
CA ALA A 119 0.34 -21.43 -14.21
C ALA A 119 0.48 -21.26 -12.68
N TYR A 120 1.61 -20.71 -12.20
CA TYR A 120 1.82 -20.42 -10.78
C TYR A 120 1.03 -19.19 -10.34
N GLY A 121 0.83 -18.20 -11.22
CA GLY A 121 -0.10 -17.10 -10.96
C GLY A 121 -1.52 -17.61 -10.71
N LYS A 122 -2.00 -18.59 -11.49
CA LYS A 122 -3.31 -19.23 -11.23
C LYS A 122 -3.34 -19.99 -9.90
N SER A 123 -2.22 -20.58 -9.50
CA SER A 123 -2.09 -21.23 -8.20
C SER A 123 -2.14 -20.22 -7.04
N VAL A 124 -1.48 -19.06 -7.19
CA VAL A 124 -1.58 -17.94 -6.23
C VAL A 124 -3.02 -17.45 -6.11
N GLN A 125 -3.74 -17.28 -7.22
CA GLN A 125 -5.15 -16.88 -7.17
C GLN A 125 -6.03 -17.90 -6.44
N ARG A 126 -5.78 -19.21 -6.61
CA ARG A 126 -6.47 -20.26 -5.86
C ARG A 126 -6.13 -20.22 -4.37
N PHE A 127 -4.87 -20.00 -4.05
CA PHE A 127 -4.40 -19.83 -2.67
C PHE A 127 -5.13 -18.67 -1.98
N VAL A 128 -5.22 -17.50 -2.63
CA VAL A 128 -5.94 -16.34 -2.09
C VAL A 128 -7.42 -16.63 -1.87
N ARG A 129 -8.10 -17.26 -2.83
CA ARG A 129 -9.51 -17.66 -2.66
C ARG A 129 -9.69 -18.59 -1.47
N GLU A 130 -8.80 -19.57 -1.31
CA GLU A 130 -8.86 -20.51 -0.18
C GLU A 130 -8.60 -19.82 1.15
N ALA A 131 -7.64 -18.91 1.24
CA ALA A 131 -7.35 -18.17 2.46
C ALA A 131 -8.54 -17.31 2.90
N VAL A 132 -9.18 -16.59 1.96
CA VAL A 132 -10.40 -15.80 2.25
C VAL A 132 -11.58 -16.71 2.62
N THR A 133 -11.75 -17.84 1.92
CA THR A 133 -12.78 -18.84 2.28
C THR A 133 -12.55 -19.41 3.67
N ALA A 134 -11.31 -19.77 4.02
CA ALA A 134 -10.96 -20.28 5.34
C ALA A 134 -11.20 -19.23 6.44
N SER A 135 -10.83 -17.97 6.19
CA SER A 135 -11.11 -16.84 7.08
C SER A 135 -12.61 -16.71 7.36
N THR A 136 -13.44 -16.80 6.31
CA THR A 136 -14.91 -16.73 6.46
C THR A 136 -15.48 -17.94 7.20
N GLU A 137 -15.04 -19.15 6.86
CA GLU A 137 -15.52 -20.41 7.45
C GLU A 137 -15.16 -20.53 8.93
N TYR A 138 -14.00 -20.00 9.31
CA TYR A 138 -13.48 -20.09 10.68
C TYR A 138 -13.72 -18.83 11.51
N GLU A 139 -14.29 -17.79 10.92
CA GLU A 139 -14.52 -16.48 11.56
C GLU A 139 -13.23 -15.89 12.16
N LEU A 140 -12.09 -16.12 11.47
CA LEU A 140 -10.78 -15.63 11.87
C LEU A 140 -10.22 -14.67 10.80
N PRO A 141 -9.49 -13.61 11.19
CA PRO A 141 -8.77 -12.77 10.24
C PRO A 141 -7.81 -13.53 9.33
N VAL A 142 -7.63 -13.07 8.08
CA VAL A 142 -6.73 -13.73 7.10
C VAL A 142 -5.28 -13.83 7.57
N ASP A 143 -4.83 -12.88 8.39
CA ASP A 143 -3.51 -12.73 8.98
C ASP A 143 -3.44 -13.22 10.44
N ASP A 144 -4.47 -13.95 10.90
CA ASP A 144 -4.44 -14.62 12.19
C ASP A 144 -3.53 -15.87 12.15
N GLY A 145 -2.70 -16.03 13.20
CA GLY A 145 -1.71 -17.11 13.26
C GLY A 145 -2.32 -18.52 13.28
N GLU A 146 -3.50 -18.70 13.89
CA GLU A 146 -4.22 -19.98 13.89
C GLU A 146 -4.82 -20.26 12.51
N LEU A 147 -5.39 -19.24 11.87
CA LEU A 147 -5.90 -19.37 10.50
C LEU A 147 -4.76 -19.75 9.53
N MET A 148 -3.64 -19.04 9.61
CA MET A 148 -2.47 -19.28 8.78
C MET A 148 -1.94 -20.72 8.95
N LEU A 149 -1.91 -21.22 10.19
CA LEU A 149 -1.60 -22.64 10.42
C LEU A 149 -2.63 -23.56 9.77
N ALA A 150 -3.92 -23.29 9.93
CA ALA A 150 -4.99 -24.11 9.37
C ALA A 150 -4.96 -24.15 7.82
N ILE A 151 -4.57 -23.05 7.17
CA ILE A 151 -4.39 -22.98 5.71
C ILE A 151 -3.39 -24.04 5.23
N THR A 152 -2.33 -24.35 5.99
CA THR A 152 -1.32 -25.35 5.59
C THR A 152 -1.94 -26.72 5.25
N ALA A 153 -2.93 -27.17 6.02
CA ALA A 153 -3.65 -28.43 5.80
C ALA A 153 -4.51 -28.41 4.52
N ARG A 154 -4.90 -27.21 4.06
CA ARG A 154 -5.72 -27.03 2.87
C ARG A 154 -4.90 -27.01 1.57
N LEU A 155 -3.61 -26.67 1.64
CA LEU A 155 -2.75 -26.51 0.46
C LEU A 155 -2.54 -27.81 -0.32
N GLU A 156 -2.44 -28.95 0.37
CA GLU A 156 -2.32 -30.28 -0.26
C GLU A 156 -3.60 -30.64 -1.05
N ARG A 157 -4.78 -30.27 -0.53
CA ARG A 157 -6.08 -30.48 -1.22
C ARG A 157 -6.16 -29.65 -2.51
N LEU A 158 -5.64 -28.42 -2.47
CA LEU A 158 -5.54 -27.55 -3.65
C LEU A 158 -4.50 -28.03 -4.68
N GLY A 159 -3.67 -29.01 -4.30
CA GLY A 159 -2.60 -29.54 -5.13
C GLY A 159 -1.44 -28.55 -5.34
N LEU A 160 -1.25 -27.60 -4.42
CA LEU A 160 -0.18 -26.60 -4.49
C LEU A 160 1.20 -27.18 -4.16
N ASP A 161 1.21 -28.37 -3.56
CA ASP A 161 2.37 -29.25 -3.32
C ASP A 161 2.85 -29.98 -4.58
N ARG A 162 1.98 -30.16 -5.57
CA ARG A 162 2.24 -31.08 -6.70
C ARG A 162 3.19 -30.51 -7.75
N ARG A 163 3.32 -29.19 -7.83
CA ARG A 163 4.08 -28.51 -8.88
C ARG A 163 5.25 -27.73 -8.28
N LYS A 164 6.46 -28.18 -8.59
CA LYS A 164 7.71 -27.51 -8.23
C LYS A 164 7.78 -26.12 -8.86
N LEU A 165 8.14 -25.12 -8.06
CA LEU A 165 8.46 -23.78 -8.53
C LEU A 165 9.78 -23.85 -9.32
N PRO A 166 9.77 -23.57 -10.63
CA PRO A 166 10.96 -23.60 -11.46
C PRO A 166 11.94 -22.57 -10.95
N ASP A 167 13.23 -22.89 -11.03
CA ASP A 167 14.30 -22.00 -10.59
C ASP A 167 14.16 -20.57 -11.10
N ARG A 168 13.81 -20.39 -12.39
CA ARG A 168 13.63 -19.06 -12.99
C ARG A 168 12.49 -18.23 -12.39
N LEU A 169 11.56 -18.86 -11.67
CA LEU A 169 10.43 -18.22 -10.99
C LEU A 169 10.64 -18.09 -9.48
N ARG A 170 11.80 -18.48 -8.94
CA ARG A 170 12.13 -18.21 -7.54
C ARG A 170 12.53 -16.74 -7.37
N PRO A 171 12.12 -16.06 -6.29
CA PRO A 171 12.40 -14.64 -6.07
C PRO A 171 13.85 -14.24 -6.40
N ALA A 172 14.85 -14.90 -5.81
CA ALA A 172 16.27 -14.59 -6.01
C ALA A 172 16.79 -14.69 -7.46
N LYS A 173 16.09 -15.44 -8.34
CA LYS A 173 16.42 -15.56 -9.77
C LYS A 173 15.48 -14.72 -10.64
N ALA A 174 14.20 -14.68 -10.32
CA ALA A 174 13.15 -13.99 -11.07
C ALA A 174 13.27 -12.46 -10.96
N LEU A 175 13.72 -11.96 -9.81
CA LEU A 175 13.87 -10.54 -9.51
C LEU A 175 15.28 -10.02 -9.77
N ARG A 176 16.22 -10.89 -10.17
CA ARG A 176 17.59 -10.47 -10.42
C ARG A 176 17.63 -9.50 -11.60
N GLY A 177 18.11 -8.29 -11.36
CA GLY A 177 18.21 -7.25 -12.38
C GLY A 177 16.87 -6.60 -12.73
N THR A 178 15.81 -6.84 -11.96
CA THR A 178 14.56 -6.09 -12.14
C THR A 178 14.65 -4.74 -11.43
N ARG A 179 13.83 -3.79 -11.91
CA ARG A 179 13.71 -2.45 -11.33
C ARG A 179 13.41 -2.44 -9.83
N ALA A 180 12.59 -3.36 -9.35
CA ALA A 180 12.25 -3.46 -7.92
C ALA A 180 13.43 -3.91 -7.03
N PHE A 181 14.45 -4.54 -7.62
CA PHE A 181 15.60 -5.08 -6.89
C PHE A 181 16.84 -4.19 -6.98
N LEU A 182 17.17 -3.64 -8.16
CA LEU A 182 18.36 -2.81 -8.36
C LEU A 182 18.06 -1.34 -8.70
N GLY A 183 16.79 -0.97 -8.84
CA GLY A 183 16.44 0.29 -9.51
C GLY A 183 16.64 0.21 -11.03
N PRO A 184 16.58 1.36 -11.73
CA PRO A 184 16.87 1.41 -13.16
C PRO A 184 18.31 0.95 -13.46
N PRO A 185 18.58 0.37 -14.63
CA PRO A 185 19.95 0.05 -15.04
C PRO A 185 20.84 1.30 -15.02
N SER A 186 22.03 1.20 -14.42
CA SER A 186 22.97 2.32 -14.32
C SER A 186 23.50 2.81 -15.67
N ASP A 187 23.35 2.02 -16.73
CA ASP A 187 23.67 2.35 -18.12
C ASP A 187 22.46 2.83 -18.95
N LEU A 188 21.28 2.99 -18.34
CA LEU A 188 20.08 3.49 -19.01
C LEU A 188 20.33 4.88 -19.62
N LEU A 189 20.15 5.00 -20.94
CA LEU A 189 20.33 6.26 -21.63
C LEU A 189 19.18 7.22 -21.31
N LEU A 190 19.50 8.38 -20.73
CA LEU A 190 18.53 9.45 -20.55
C LEU A 190 18.21 10.08 -21.91
N PRO A 191 16.96 10.51 -22.14
CA PRO A 191 16.62 11.21 -23.37
C PRO A 191 17.45 12.50 -23.46
N PRO A 192 17.98 12.85 -24.63
CA PRO A 192 18.71 14.09 -24.78
C PRO A 192 17.78 15.28 -24.48
N PRO A 193 18.26 16.33 -23.78
CA PRO A 193 17.47 17.54 -23.57
C PRO A 193 16.99 18.13 -24.90
N LEU A 194 15.80 18.73 -24.88
CA LEU A 194 15.26 19.43 -26.05
C LEU A 194 16.13 20.65 -26.42
N PRO A 195 16.11 21.12 -27.68
CA PRO A 195 16.89 22.30 -28.09
C PRO A 195 16.60 23.57 -27.27
N ASP A 196 15.39 23.68 -26.73
CA ASP A 196 14.90 24.78 -25.89
C ASP A 196 14.92 24.46 -24.38
N ALA A 197 15.55 23.36 -23.96
CA ALA A 197 15.54 22.90 -22.56
C ALA A 197 16.01 23.99 -21.58
N GLY A 198 17.04 24.78 -21.94
CA GLY A 198 17.51 25.88 -21.09
C GLY A 198 16.42 26.92 -20.80
N SER A 199 15.63 27.28 -21.81
CA SER A 199 14.50 28.21 -21.64
C SER A 199 13.36 27.58 -20.83
N GLN A 200 13.11 26.27 -20.98
CA GLN A 200 12.10 25.55 -20.20
C GLN A 200 12.49 25.44 -18.72
N VAL A 201 13.77 25.19 -18.43
CA VAL A 201 14.32 25.17 -17.07
C VAL A 201 14.29 26.56 -16.44
N GLU A 202 14.66 27.61 -17.19
CA GLU A 202 14.54 28.99 -16.71
C GLU A 202 13.08 29.35 -16.38
N ALA A 203 12.14 29.00 -17.26
CA ALA A 203 10.71 29.19 -17.02
C ALA A 203 10.23 28.38 -15.80
N PHE A 204 10.69 27.13 -15.64
CA PHE A 204 10.36 26.28 -14.50
C PHE A 204 10.70 26.95 -13.17
N TRP A 205 11.88 27.57 -13.07
CA TRP A 205 12.35 28.25 -11.87
C TRP A 205 11.80 29.66 -11.67
N GLY A 206 11.34 30.31 -12.75
CA GLY A 206 10.76 31.64 -12.74
C GLY A 206 9.25 31.68 -12.51
N THR A 207 8.57 30.54 -12.65
CA THR A 207 7.13 30.41 -12.39
C THR A 207 6.88 30.47 -10.89
N THR A 208 5.98 31.35 -10.44
CA THR A 208 5.59 31.43 -9.02
C THR A 208 4.34 30.61 -8.75
N ALA A 209 4.06 30.29 -7.47
CA ALA A 209 2.88 29.53 -7.07
C ALA A 209 1.55 30.13 -7.57
N ASP A 210 1.48 31.47 -7.72
CA ASP A 210 0.30 32.18 -8.25
C ASP A 210 0.12 32.01 -9.77
N ASP A 211 1.19 31.63 -10.49
CA ASP A 211 1.19 31.46 -11.95
C ASP A 211 0.87 30.01 -12.40
N VAL A 212 0.76 29.07 -11.46
CA VAL A 212 0.61 27.64 -11.78
C VAL A 212 -0.85 27.32 -12.11
N LEU A 213 -1.10 26.98 -13.38
CA LEU A 213 -2.28 26.19 -13.73
C LEU A 213 -2.13 24.80 -13.10
N ASP A 214 -3.10 24.39 -12.27
CA ASP A 214 -3.15 23.08 -11.64
C ASP A 214 -3.40 22.00 -12.72
N ASP A 215 -2.35 21.65 -13.47
CA ASP A 215 -2.40 20.78 -14.65
C ASP A 215 -2.11 19.31 -14.34
N ASP A 216 -1.91 18.98 -13.07
CA ASP A 216 -1.72 17.63 -12.55
C ASP A 216 -0.56 16.84 -13.21
N THR A 217 0.44 17.57 -13.74
CA THR A 217 1.64 17.02 -14.37
C THR A 217 2.74 16.76 -13.32
N PRO A 218 3.65 15.79 -13.53
CA PRO A 218 4.82 15.65 -12.66
C PRO A 218 5.67 16.92 -12.56
N CYS A 219 5.71 17.72 -13.62
CA CYS A 219 6.39 19.01 -13.65
C CYS A 219 5.80 20.00 -12.61
N SER A 220 4.49 20.23 -12.63
CA SER A 220 3.85 21.14 -11.67
C SER A 220 3.94 20.62 -10.24
N ILE A 221 3.74 19.31 -10.04
CA ILE A 221 3.86 18.66 -8.73
C ILE A 221 5.29 18.75 -8.18
N LEU A 222 6.30 18.47 -9.00
CA LEU A 222 7.71 18.59 -8.62
C LEU A 222 8.04 20.02 -8.20
N ARG A 223 7.55 21.03 -8.95
CA ARG A 223 7.76 22.44 -8.59
C ARG A 223 7.21 22.76 -7.20
N THR A 224 5.96 22.38 -6.92
CA THR A 224 5.36 22.57 -5.59
C THR A 224 6.17 21.89 -4.49
N GLY A 225 6.68 20.68 -4.75
CA GLY A 225 7.54 19.97 -3.80
C GLY A 225 8.89 20.66 -3.57
N LEU A 226 9.50 21.20 -4.62
CA LEU A 226 10.77 21.93 -4.51
C LEU A 226 10.62 23.24 -3.76
N GLU A 227 9.52 23.97 -3.98
CA GLU A 227 9.20 25.19 -3.24
C GLU A 227 9.07 24.90 -1.74
N ARG A 228 8.30 23.88 -1.35
CA ARG A 228 8.12 23.49 0.06
C ARG A 228 9.46 23.14 0.73
N LEU A 229 10.30 22.35 0.07
CA LEU A 229 11.61 21.98 0.62
C LEU A 229 12.57 23.18 0.63
N HIS A 230 12.50 24.07 -0.35
CA HIS A 230 13.29 25.29 -0.36
C HIS A 230 12.94 26.21 0.82
N GLU A 231 11.64 26.41 1.09
CA GLU A 231 11.14 27.18 2.23
C GLU A 231 11.59 26.56 3.57
N ALA A 232 11.66 25.24 3.65
CA ALA A 232 12.23 24.51 4.79
C ALA A 232 13.77 24.61 4.90
N GLY A 233 14.44 25.24 3.93
CA GLY A 233 15.88 25.52 3.94
C GLY A 233 16.76 24.47 3.28
N PHE A 234 16.19 23.54 2.50
CA PHE A 234 16.95 22.54 1.75
C PHE A 234 17.56 23.11 0.45
N PRO A 235 18.75 22.63 0.03
CA PRO A 235 19.47 23.15 -1.13
C PRO A 235 18.95 22.54 -2.46
N VAL A 236 17.65 22.66 -2.71
CA VAL A 236 16.95 21.99 -3.82
C VAL A 236 17.41 22.39 -5.23
N ARG A 237 18.11 23.52 -5.37
CA ARG A 237 18.70 23.98 -6.64
C ARG A 237 20.14 23.48 -6.86
N GLU A 238 20.79 23.02 -5.80
CA GLU A 238 22.21 22.63 -5.83
C GLU A 238 22.35 21.10 -5.94
N GLU A 239 21.40 20.35 -5.36
CA GLU A 239 21.51 18.90 -5.19
C GLU A 239 20.33 18.15 -5.81
N ALA A 240 20.58 17.35 -6.85
CA ALA A 240 19.56 16.53 -7.53
C ALA A 240 18.90 15.49 -6.61
N ALA A 241 19.55 15.13 -5.49
CA ALA A 241 19.03 14.23 -4.47
C ALA A 241 17.68 14.68 -3.88
N PHE A 242 17.35 15.97 -3.95
CA PHE A 242 16.06 16.48 -3.46
C PHE A 242 14.93 16.40 -4.48
N LEU A 243 15.21 16.11 -5.77
CA LEU A 243 14.16 16.10 -6.79
C LEU A 243 13.14 14.97 -6.56
N LEU A 244 13.60 13.75 -6.27
CA LEU A 244 12.70 12.62 -5.99
C LEU A 244 11.89 12.83 -4.69
N PRO A 245 12.50 13.19 -3.54
CA PRO A 245 11.77 13.56 -2.34
C PRO A 245 10.78 14.71 -2.55
N SER A 246 11.14 15.73 -3.33
CA SER A 246 10.23 16.82 -3.66
C SER A 246 9.01 16.33 -4.44
N LEU A 247 9.19 15.53 -5.50
CA LEU A 247 8.08 14.96 -6.24
C LEU A 247 7.19 14.09 -5.33
N TYR A 248 7.79 13.20 -4.53
CA TYR A 248 7.08 12.36 -3.59
C TYR A 248 6.29 13.19 -2.57
N SER A 249 6.91 14.21 -1.97
CA SER A 249 6.29 15.03 -0.92
C SER A 249 5.08 15.83 -1.38
N ALA A 250 5.10 16.28 -2.64
CA ALA A 250 3.98 16.98 -3.23
C ALA A 250 2.88 16.02 -3.69
N LEU A 251 3.23 14.78 -4.05
CA LEU A 251 2.30 13.82 -4.64
C LEU A 251 1.63 12.91 -3.61
N LEU A 252 2.42 12.28 -2.75
CA LEU A 252 2.06 11.12 -1.94
C LEU A 252 2.29 11.30 -0.44
N ALA A 253 3.17 12.22 -0.02
CA ALA A 253 3.42 12.37 1.42
C ALA A 253 2.15 12.78 2.15
N ASN A 254 1.91 12.12 3.27
CA ASN A 254 0.74 12.39 4.09
C ASN A 254 0.93 13.70 4.86
N PRO A 255 -0.17 14.43 5.16
CA PRO A 255 -0.11 15.54 6.10
C PRO A 255 0.48 15.09 7.45
N GLY A 256 1.67 15.59 7.80
CA GLY A 256 2.36 15.25 9.05
C GLY A 256 3.51 14.25 8.92
N GLU A 257 3.75 13.68 7.73
CA GLU A 257 4.92 12.83 7.49
C GLU A 257 6.22 13.59 7.79
N HIS A 258 7.09 12.98 8.59
CA HIS A 258 8.34 13.64 8.96
C HIS A 258 9.33 13.68 7.79
N VAL A 259 9.94 14.85 7.58
CA VAL A 259 10.89 15.11 6.49
C VAL A 259 12.08 14.14 6.47
N HIS A 260 12.44 13.54 7.62
CA HIS A 260 13.58 12.62 7.68
C HIS A 260 13.32 11.26 7.03
N HIS A 261 12.07 10.78 6.99
CA HIS A 261 11.69 9.53 6.30
C HIS A 261 11.40 9.72 4.82
N MET A 262 11.17 10.98 4.41
CA MET A 262 10.76 11.33 3.05
C MET A 262 11.70 10.79 1.97
N GLY A 263 13.01 10.77 2.22
CA GLY A 263 13.98 10.22 1.27
C GLY A 263 13.83 8.71 1.06
N GLU A 264 13.74 7.97 2.17
CA GLU A 264 13.59 6.51 2.16
C GLU A 264 12.25 6.11 1.55
N HIS A 265 11.16 6.80 1.91
CA HIS A 265 9.84 6.57 1.34
C HIS A 265 9.77 6.92 -0.15
N ALA A 266 10.42 8.00 -0.58
CA ALA A 266 10.46 8.36 -2.00
C ALA A 266 11.20 7.30 -2.82
N LEU A 267 12.28 6.71 -2.28
CA LEU A 267 12.98 5.57 -2.90
C LEU A 267 12.12 4.31 -2.93
N ALA A 268 11.48 3.98 -1.81
CA ALA A 268 10.57 2.84 -1.70
C ALA A 268 9.41 2.93 -2.71
N TRP A 269 8.77 4.10 -2.78
CA TRP A 269 7.75 4.39 -3.78
C TRP A 269 8.32 4.24 -5.19
N ALA A 270 9.48 4.86 -5.47
CA ALA A 270 10.09 4.81 -6.78
C ALA A 270 10.34 3.37 -7.21
N PHE A 271 10.86 2.49 -6.36
CA PHE A 271 11.13 1.08 -6.70
C PHE A 271 9.88 0.18 -6.77
N SER A 272 8.79 0.57 -6.10
CA SER A 272 7.54 -0.20 -6.09
C SER A 272 6.88 -0.30 -7.48
N LEU A 273 7.03 0.76 -8.28
CA LEU A 273 6.29 0.92 -9.53
C LEU A 273 6.74 -0.06 -10.62
N ASP A 274 5.76 -0.56 -11.38
CA ASP A 274 5.99 -1.41 -12.54
C ASP A 274 6.74 -0.63 -13.63
N GLU A 275 7.59 -1.33 -14.40
CA GLU A 275 8.33 -0.74 -15.54
C GLU A 275 7.38 -0.22 -16.64
N ARG A 276 6.14 -0.70 -16.63
CA ARG A 276 5.06 -0.25 -17.51
C ARG A 276 4.33 0.99 -16.99
N SER A 277 4.64 1.45 -15.77
CA SER A 277 4.06 2.65 -15.21
C SER A 277 4.45 3.86 -16.08
N PRO A 278 3.49 4.73 -16.45
CA PRO A 278 3.78 5.99 -17.12
C PRO A 278 4.77 6.88 -16.36
N LEU A 279 4.85 6.76 -15.03
CA LEU A 279 5.81 7.50 -14.20
C LEU A 279 7.21 6.88 -14.17
N ALA A 280 7.40 5.63 -14.58
CA ALA A 280 8.69 4.95 -14.46
C ALA A 280 9.84 5.74 -15.13
N PRO A 281 9.72 6.29 -16.35
CA PRO A 281 10.80 7.07 -16.97
C PRO A 281 11.21 8.33 -16.19
N VAL A 282 10.23 9.01 -15.57
CA VAL A 282 10.47 10.20 -14.74
C VAL A 282 11.26 9.80 -13.50
N LEU A 283 10.79 8.77 -12.78
CA LEU A 283 11.42 8.31 -11.54
C LEU A 283 12.81 7.72 -11.78
N ASP A 284 12.99 7.00 -12.88
CA ASP A 284 14.28 6.44 -13.26
C ASP A 284 15.28 7.54 -13.57
N THR A 285 14.85 8.63 -14.21
CA THR A 285 15.70 9.81 -14.43
C THR A 285 16.11 10.46 -13.12
N LEU A 286 15.18 10.60 -12.17
CA LEU A 286 15.47 11.18 -10.85
C LEU A 286 16.44 10.33 -10.02
N LEU A 287 16.26 9.01 -10.05
CA LEU A 287 17.15 8.04 -9.41
C LEU A 287 18.56 8.11 -10.02
N LEU A 288 18.66 8.04 -11.34
CA LEU A 288 19.92 8.08 -12.07
C LEU A 288 20.62 9.43 -11.96
N ALA A 289 19.89 10.53 -11.86
CA ALA A 289 20.47 11.86 -11.65
C ALA A 289 21.27 11.91 -10.36
N THR A 290 20.72 11.32 -9.29
CA THR A 290 21.39 11.23 -8.00
C THR A 290 22.60 10.29 -8.08
N GLU A 291 22.42 9.09 -8.67
CA GLU A 291 23.50 8.10 -8.82
C GLU A 291 24.68 8.63 -9.65
N ARG A 292 24.39 9.37 -10.72
CA ARG A 292 25.39 9.91 -11.66
C ARG A 292 25.91 11.29 -11.26
N GLY A 293 25.39 11.89 -10.19
CA GLY A 293 25.76 13.23 -9.75
C GLY A 293 25.46 14.32 -10.78
N LEU A 294 24.33 14.22 -11.49
CA LEU A 294 23.90 15.23 -12.44
C LEU A 294 23.53 16.53 -11.73
N HIS A 295 23.76 17.67 -12.39
CA HIS A 295 23.22 18.94 -11.92
C HIS A 295 21.70 18.96 -12.02
N VAL A 296 21.06 19.76 -11.15
CA VAL A 296 19.60 19.89 -11.11
C VAL A 296 19.04 20.36 -12.45
N ASP A 297 19.63 21.39 -13.05
CA ASP A 297 19.17 21.95 -14.32
C ASP A 297 19.34 20.97 -15.48
N ASP A 298 20.43 20.20 -15.51
CA ASP A 298 20.65 19.15 -16.52
C ASP A 298 19.58 18.06 -16.38
N THR A 299 19.27 17.67 -15.13
CA THR A 299 18.23 16.68 -14.82
C THR A 299 16.86 17.15 -15.28
N LEU A 300 16.49 18.40 -14.99
CA LEU A 300 15.25 19.01 -15.47
C LEU A 300 15.21 19.04 -17.00
N GLY A 301 16.32 19.36 -17.67
CA GLY A 301 16.41 19.31 -19.13
C GLY A 301 16.12 17.94 -19.72
N HIS A 302 16.60 16.86 -19.08
CA HIS A 302 16.25 15.49 -19.46
C HIS A 302 14.77 15.17 -19.23
N LEU A 303 14.21 15.61 -18.09
CA LEU A 303 12.81 15.38 -17.75
C LEU A 303 11.86 16.07 -18.73
N PHE A 304 12.16 17.31 -19.15
CA PHE A 304 11.36 18.04 -20.12
C PHE A 304 11.29 17.39 -21.51
N ALA A 305 12.27 16.55 -21.86
CA ALA A 305 12.23 15.76 -23.08
C ALA A 305 11.23 14.58 -23.01
N MET A 306 10.65 14.31 -21.84
CA MET A 306 9.72 13.21 -21.63
C MET A 306 8.26 13.69 -21.61
N PRO A 307 7.38 13.12 -22.45
CA PRO A 307 5.93 13.36 -22.34
C PRO A 307 5.39 13.02 -20.94
N ALA A 308 5.91 11.95 -20.33
CA ALA A 308 5.52 11.54 -18.98
C ALA A 308 5.75 12.62 -17.90
N PHE A 309 6.63 13.61 -18.12
CA PHE A 309 6.89 14.69 -17.17
C PHE A 309 5.95 15.89 -17.35
N THR A 310 5.47 16.12 -18.58
CA THR A 310 4.69 17.30 -18.96
C THR A 310 3.23 17.00 -19.26
N GLU A 311 2.84 15.73 -19.29
CA GLU A 311 1.45 15.28 -19.42
C GLU A 311 0.86 14.89 -18.05
N PRO A 312 -0.47 14.99 -17.88
CA PRO A 312 -1.12 14.61 -16.62
C PRO A 312 -0.88 13.14 -16.26
N ILE A 313 -0.54 12.88 -15.00
CA ILE A 313 -0.26 11.51 -14.50
C ILE A 313 -1.51 10.64 -14.65
N PRO A 314 -1.52 9.42 -15.21
CA PRO A 314 -2.73 8.57 -15.19
C PRO A 314 -3.13 8.13 -13.77
N SER A 315 -4.43 7.92 -13.50
CA SER A 315 -4.93 7.59 -12.14
C SER A 315 -4.30 6.31 -11.56
N GLU A 316 -4.11 5.31 -12.40
CA GLU A 316 -3.49 4.04 -12.05
C GLU A 316 -2.02 4.16 -11.63
N ALA A 317 -1.34 5.25 -12.00
CA ALA A 317 0.05 5.51 -11.64
C ALA A 317 0.18 6.21 -10.27
N LEU A 318 -0.93 6.61 -9.65
CA LEU A 318 -0.96 7.30 -8.36
C LEU A 318 -1.14 6.36 -7.15
N LEU A 319 -1.39 5.08 -7.39
CA LEU A 319 -1.59 4.11 -6.32
C LEU A 319 -0.26 3.55 -5.83
N TRP A 320 -0.02 3.64 -4.53
CA TRP A 320 1.09 2.96 -3.86
C TRP A 320 0.55 2.12 -2.71
N THR A 321 0.43 0.82 -2.94
CA THR A 321 -0.15 -0.14 -1.98
C THR A 321 0.86 -1.17 -1.47
N SER A 322 2.14 -1.04 -1.85
CA SER A 322 3.20 -1.94 -1.43
C SER A 322 3.53 -1.74 0.05
N SER A 323 2.92 -2.58 0.90
CA SER A 323 3.24 -2.73 2.32
C SER A 323 3.02 -4.20 2.75
N PRO A 324 3.71 -4.70 3.79
CA PRO A 324 3.32 -5.94 4.46
C PRO A 324 1.84 -5.91 4.90
N GLY A 325 1.16 -7.04 4.79
CA GLY A 325 -0.24 -7.23 5.19
C GLY A 325 -1.28 -6.94 4.10
N LEU A 326 -0.85 -6.40 2.95
CA LEU A 326 -1.76 -5.89 1.91
C LEU A 326 -1.72 -6.65 0.59
N ALA A 327 -0.83 -7.64 0.47
CA ALA A 327 -0.68 -8.42 -0.75
C ALA A 327 -1.94 -9.25 -1.02
N LEU A 328 -2.43 -9.94 0.00
CA LEU A 328 -3.61 -10.78 -0.08
C LEU A 328 -4.88 -9.96 -0.36
N PRO A 329 -5.19 -8.87 0.38
CA PRO A 329 -6.29 -7.97 0.05
C PRO A 329 -6.23 -7.48 -1.41
N ALA A 330 -5.07 -6.98 -1.87
CA ALA A 330 -4.92 -6.49 -3.23
C ALA A 330 -5.23 -7.56 -4.29
N VAL A 331 -4.70 -8.78 -4.14
CA VAL A 331 -4.97 -9.88 -5.07
C VAL A 331 -6.42 -10.40 -4.94
N ALA A 332 -7.02 -10.34 -3.75
CA ALA A 332 -8.42 -10.73 -3.55
C ALA A 332 -9.37 -9.79 -4.31
N PHE A 333 -9.11 -8.49 -4.29
CA PHE A 333 -9.91 -7.49 -4.99
C PHE A 333 -9.78 -7.62 -6.51
N ASP A 334 -8.57 -7.89 -7.03
CA ASP A 334 -8.34 -8.29 -8.43
C ASP A 334 -9.19 -9.51 -8.86
N LEU A 335 -9.59 -10.35 -7.89
CA LEU A 335 -10.37 -11.58 -8.11
C LEU A 335 -11.88 -11.40 -7.93
N GLY A 336 -12.34 -10.18 -7.67
CA GLY A 336 -13.74 -9.81 -7.46
C GLY A 336 -14.27 -10.10 -6.06
N ILE A 337 -13.39 -10.33 -5.08
CA ILE A 337 -13.78 -10.37 -3.66
C ILE A 337 -13.97 -8.93 -3.21
N THR A 338 -15.04 -8.62 -2.47
CA THR A 338 -15.38 -7.23 -2.12
C THR A 338 -14.91 -6.82 -0.73
N ARG A 339 -14.53 -7.78 0.12
CA ARG A 339 -14.05 -7.52 1.48
C ARG A 339 -13.06 -8.57 1.95
N VAL A 340 -12.09 -8.16 2.76
CA VAL A 340 -11.14 -9.05 3.43
C VAL A 340 -11.04 -8.66 4.90
N VAL A 341 -11.24 -9.63 5.80
CA VAL A 341 -11.12 -9.42 7.25
C VAL A 341 -9.68 -9.64 7.67
N THR A 342 -9.07 -8.62 8.29
CA THR A 342 -7.71 -8.65 8.85
C THR A 342 -7.77 -8.37 10.36
N ARG A 343 -6.68 -8.61 11.10
CA ARG A 343 -6.61 -8.27 12.54
C ARG A 343 -6.78 -6.78 12.79
N ASN A 344 -6.44 -5.95 11.80
CA ASN A 344 -6.58 -4.50 11.83
C ASN A 344 -7.96 -4.01 11.36
N GLY A 345 -8.89 -4.94 11.10
CA GLY A 345 -10.26 -4.63 10.65
C GLY A 345 -10.55 -5.15 9.24
N VAL A 346 -11.72 -4.77 8.73
CA VAL A 346 -12.15 -5.12 7.37
C VAL A 346 -11.52 -4.14 6.39
N ILE A 347 -10.99 -4.66 5.28
CA ILE A 347 -10.49 -3.88 4.16
C ILE A 347 -11.40 -4.13 2.97
N THR A 348 -11.85 -3.06 2.33
CA THR A 348 -12.57 -3.03 1.05
C THR A 348 -11.66 -2.49 -0.07
N PRO A 349 -12.04 -2.62 -1.37
CA PRO A 349 -11.27 -2.06 -2.47
C PRO A 349 -11.00 -0.56 -2.37
N SER A 350 -11.95 0.22 -1.86
CA SER A 350 -11.81 1.68 -1.67
C SER A 350 -10.90 2.03 -0.48
N GLU A 351 -10.79 1.14 0.51
CA GLU A 351 -9.94 1.34 1.69
C GLU A 351 -8.50 0.87 1.48
N LEU A 352 -8.19 0.17 0.39
CA LEU A 352 -6.87 -0.42 0.19
C LEU A 352 -5.74 0.62 0.21
N ASP A 353 -5.96 1.78 -0.41
CA ASP A 353 -4.96 2.86 -0.43
C ASP A 353 -4.73 3.45 0.96
N VAL A 354 -5.82 3.67 1.72
CA VAL A 354 -5.77 4.14 3.11
C VAL A 354 -5.09 3.11 4.02
N ALA A 355 -5.36 1.82 3.82
CA ALA A 355 -4.69 0.73 4.53
C ALA A 355 -3.19 0.68 4.20
N GLY A 356 -2.82 0.92 2.94
CA GLY A 356 -1.45 1.14 2.47
C GLY A 356 -0.74 2.26 3.23
N THR A 357 -1.40 3.40 3.30
CA THR A 357 -0.90 4.57 4.03
C THR A 357 -0.72 4.30 5.52
N ARG A 358 -1.71 3.67 6.17
CA ARG A 358 -1.61 3.27 7.58
C ARG A 358 -0.41 2.36 7.84
N ALA A 359 -0.29 1.33 7.02
CA ALA A 359 0.76 0.34 7.17
C ALA A 359 2.15 0.97 7.02
N ARG A 360 2.36 1.91 6.08
CA ARG A 360 3.65 2.61 5.94
C ARG A 360 4.00 3.48 7.15
N MET A 361 3.02 4.15 7.73
CA MET A 361 3.23 5.02 8.89
C MET A 361 3.58 4.22 10.15
N LEU A 362 2.87 3.10 10.39
CA LEU A 362 3.20 2.17 11.49
C LEU A 362 4.65 1.70 11.45
N LEU A 363 5.22 1.58 10.25
CA LEU A 363 6.59 1.12 10.03
C LEU A 363 7.65 2.21 10.23
N THR A 364 7.21 3.46 10.47
CA THR A 364 8.08 4.62 10.72
C THR A 364 8.05 5.13 12.16
N ASP A 365 7.36 4.44 13.08
CA ASP A 365 7.24 4.90 14.46
C ASP A 365 8.63 4.91 15.18
N PRO A 366 9.06 6.03 15.79
CA PRO A 366 10.41 6.20 16.31
C PRO A 366 10.48 5.81 17.79
N GLU A 367 10.26 4.54 18.13
CA GLU A 367 10.71 4.05 19.44
C GLU A 367 12.25 3.87 19.51
N ASP A 368 12.97 4.07 18.39
CA ASP A 368 14.39 3.77 18.26
C ASP A 368 15.33 5.00 18.28
N GLU A 369 15.10 5.96 19.18
CA GLU A 369 16.10 7.00 19.51
C GLU A 369 17.27 6.46 20.39
N GLY A 370 17.43 5.12 20.52
CA GLY A 370 18.33 4.52 21.52
C GLY A 370 19.47 3.62 21.02
N ALA A 371 19.47 3.14 19.78
CA ALA A 371 20.47 2.16 19.33
C ALA A 371 21.63 2.81 18.56
N GLU A 372 22.79 2.92 19.21
CA GLU A 372 24.07 3.22 18.55
C GLU A 372 24.40 2.10 17.54
N ASP A 373 24.34 2.47 16.26
CA ASP A 373 24.53 1.57 15.13
C ASP A 373 26.01 1.19 14.98
N THR A 374 26.34 -0.09 15.17
CA THR A 374 27.65 -0.66 14.83
C THR A 374 27.48 -1.81 13.84
N ALA A 375 27.39 -1.46 12.56
CA ALA A 375 27.51 -2.41 11.46
C ALA A 375 28.28 -1.79 10.28
N GLU A 376 29.60 -1.98 10.26
CA GLU A 376 30.44 -1.69 9.10
C GLU A 376 30.23 -2.76 8.02
N GLY A 377 29.43 -2.42 7.00
CA GLY A 377 29.32 -3.13 5.73
C GLY A 377 29.69 -2.21 4.55
N PRO A 378 29.95 -2.76 3.35
CA PRO A 378 30.50 -1.99 2.21
C PRO A 378 29.52 -0.99 1.56
N ASP A 379 28.29 -0.84 2.10
CA ASP A 379 27.35 0.26 1.79
C ASP A 379 27.56 1.52 2.67
N ALA A 380 28.62 1.54 3.48
CA ALA A 380 28.94 2.64 4.39
C ALA A 380 29.08 4.01 3.70
N ASP A 381 29.51 4.07 2.44
CA ASP A 381 29.75 5.36 1.73
C ASP A 381 28.45 6.16 1.50
N TRP A 382 27.31 5.49 1.29
CA TRP A 382 26.03 6.19 1.08
C TRP A 382 25.39 6.65 2.39
N SER A 383 25.39 5.81 3.42
CA SER A 383 24.90 6.16 4.75
C SER A 383 25.75 7.26 5.38
N GLU A 384 27.07 7.22 5.19
CA GLU A 384 28.02 8.22 5.68
C GLU A 384 27.84 9.59 4.98
N ARG A 385 27.55 9.61 3.68
CA ARG A 385 27.20 10.84 2.94
C ARG A 385 25.87 11.44 3.40
N LEU A 386 24.82 10.62 3.55
CA LEU A 386 23.52 11.06 4.09
C LEU A 386 23.66 11.57 5.54
N HIS A 387 24.48 10.90 6.35
CA HIS A 387 24.79 11.32 7.71
C HIS A 387 25.58 12.66 7.74
N ALA A 388 26.53 12.86 6.83
CA ALA A 388 27.27 14.12 6.70
C ALA A 388 26.38 15.29 6.26
N VAL A 389 25.39 15.02 5.39
CA VAL A 389 24.34 15.98 5.00
C VAL A 389 23.43 16.29 6.19
N ARG A 390 23.00 15.27 6.95
CA ARG A 390 22.21 15.41 8.20
C ARG A 390 22.92 16.31 9.23
N GLU A 391 24.20 16.09 9.49
CA GLU A 391 24.98 16.90 10.44
C GLU A 391 25.21 18.33 9.96
N SER A 392 25.42 18.53 8.66
CA SER A 392 25.58 19.86 8.06
C SER A 392 24.28 20.68 8.12
N ALA A 393 23.12 20.05 7.88
CA ALA A 393 21.81 20.68 8.01
C ALA A 393 21.49 21.05 9.47
N ARG A 394 21.73 20.12 10.42
CA ARG A 394 21.55 20.35 11.86
C ARG A 394 22.41 21.51 12.37
N ARG A 395 23.68 21.59 11.95
CA ARG A 395 24.57 22.73 12.30
C ARG A 395 24.07 24.06 11.76
N ARG A 396 23.47 24.11 10.58
CA ARG A 396 22.91 25.35 10.00
C ARG A 396 21.64 25.80 10.71
N ILE A 397 20.75 24.87 11.07
CA ILE A 397 19.52 25.15 11.84
C ILE A 397 19.85 25.72 13.22
N ARG A 398 20.80 25.09 13.94
CA ARG A 398 21.24 25.55 15.27
C ARG A 398 21.95 26.91 15.25
N LYS A 399 22.51 27.30 14.11
CA LYS A 399 23.15 28.62 13.90
C LYS A 399 22.14 29.70 13.48
N LYS A 400 20.97 29.31 12.95
CA LYS A 400 19.92 30.21 12.46
C LYS A 400 18.81 30.45 13.50
N SER A 401 18.65 29.58 14.51
CA SER A 401 17.64 29.71 15.59
C SER A 401 17.99 30.76 16.67
N GLY A 402 18.81 31.76 16.34
CA GLY A 402 19.04 32.92 17.20
C GLY A 402 17.82 33.84 17.19
N SER A 403 16.92 33.62 18.15
CA SER A 403 15.94 34.60 18.67
C SER A 403 15.03 35.26 17.62
N THR A 404 13.90 34.62 17.29
CA THR A 404 12.70 35.31 16.77
C THR A 404 11.55 35.00 17.72
N PRO A 405 10.81 36.01 18.24
CA PRO A 405 9.65 35.76 19.11
C PRO A 405 8.50 35.12 18.31
N PRO A 406 7.63 34.31 18.95
CA PRO A 406 6.53 33.64 18.27
C PRO A 406 5.56 34.67 17.68
N ALA A 407 5.25 34.49 16.40
CA ALA A 407 4.19 35.21 15.72
C ALA A 407 2.82 34.90 16.38
N PRO A 408 1.82 35.78 16.24
CA PRO A 408 0.48 35.54 16.76
C PRO A 408 -0.06 34.22 16.19
N GLN A 409 -0.68 33.40 17.05
CA GLN A 409 -1.37 32.18 16.65
C GLN A 409 -2.45 32.54 15.63
N ASP A 410 -2.15 32.24 14.37
CA ASP A 410 -3.17 32.16 13.33
C ASP A 410 -4.15 31.08 13.79
N SER A 411 -5.43 31.43 13.89
CA SER A 411 -6.47 30.46 14.22
C SER A 411 -6.45 29.41 13.12
N GLY A 412 -5.94 28.22 13.44
CA GLY A 412 -5.77 27.13 12.49
C GLY A 412 -7.07 26.80 11.73
N PRO A 413 -6.97 25.99 10.67
CA PRO A 413 -8.13 25.66 9.84
C PRO A 413 -9.29 25.11 10.69
N PRO A 414 -10.57 25.42 10.31
CA PRO A 414 -11.74 25.07 11.12
C PRO A 414 -11.89 23.57 11.35
N VAL A 415 -11.41 22.77 10.41
CA VAL A 415 -11.28 21.30 10.48
C VAL A 415 -9.90 20.91 9.96
N GLU A 416 -9.22 20.02 10.66
CA GLU A 416 -7.89 19.52 10.35
C GLU A 416 -7.87 17.99 10.51
N ARG A 417 -7.23 17.30 9.57
CA ARG A 417 -6.88 15.88 9.74
C ARG A 417 -5.46 15.81 10.27
N VAL A 418 -5.29 15.32 11.48
CA VAL A 418 -3.99 15.03 12.07
C VAL A 418 -3.72 13.56 11.90
N TRP A 419 -2.67 13.20 11.17
CA TRP A 419 -2.19 11.83 11.11
C TRP A 419 -1.31 11.53 12.31
N ASN A 420 -1.55 10.37 12.92
CA ASN A 420 -0.75 9.84 14.01
C ASN A 420 0.40 9.01 13.42
N ALA A 421 1.45 8.79 14.23
CA ALA A 421 2.59 7.98 13.83
C ALA A 421 2.20 6.52 13.52
N ASP A 422 1.16 6.01 14.19
CA ASP A 422 0.57 4.69 13.93
C ASP A 422 -0.25 4.62 12.61
N GLY A 423 -0.19 5.65 11.78
CA GLY A 423 -0.92 5.75 10.53
C GLY A 423 -2.42 5.97 10.65
N SER A 424 -2.98 5.92 11.87
CA SER A 424 -4.33 6.38 12.11
C SER A 424 -4.42 7.89 11.91
N SER A 425 -5.63 8.42 11.80
CA SER A 425 -5.83 9.86 11.70
C SER A 425 -6.97 10.30 12.58
N VAL A 426 -6.78 11.42 13.28
CA VAL A 426 -7.82 12.08 14.05
C VAL A 426 -8.24 13.34 13.30
N VAL A 427 -9.53 13.48 13.05
CA VAL A 427 -10.09 14.76 12.58
C VAL A 427 -10.33 15.64 13.80
N ARG A 428 -9.66 16.78 13.85
CA ARG A 428 -9.86 17.84 14.84
C ARG A 428 -10.68 18.95 14.21
N TRP A 429 -11.58 19.55 14.97
CA TRP A 429 -12.30 20.75 14.53
C TRP A 429 -12.37 21.76 15.66
N SER A 430 -12.37 23.04 15.29
CA SER A 430 -12.51 24.13 16.25
C SER A 430 -13.98 24.43 16.50
N VAL A 431 -14.44 24.19 17.73
CA VAL A 431 -15.81 24.52 18.17
C VAL A 431 -16.12 26.02 18.13
N ASP A 432 -15.11 26.87 17.97
CA ASP A 432 -15.27 28.32 17.89
C ASP A 432 -15.57 28.80 16.46
N THR A 433 -15.48 27.91 15.47
CA THR A 433 -15.82 28.19 14.07
C THR A 433 -17.27 27.81 13.75
N PRO A 434 -17.94 28.48 12.80
CA PRO A 434 -19.28 28.09 12.35
C PRO A 434 -19.35 26.61 11.95
N GLU A 435 -18.35 26.12 11.22
CA GLU A 435 -18.25 24.75 10.73
C GLU A 435 -18.08 23.75 11.89
N GLY A 436 -17.20 24.03 12.84
CA GLY A 436 -17.00 23.16 14.01
C GLY A 436 -18.18 23.16 14.98
N ARG A 437 -18.96 24.25 15.07
CA ARG A 437 -20.24 24.24 15.78
C ARG A 437 -21.26 23.34 15.08
N ALA A 438 -21.42 23.48 13.77
CA ALA A 438 -22.33 22.64 12.99
C ALA A 438 -21.98 21.15 13.12
N MET A 439 -20.69 20.79 13.09
CA MET A 439 -20.23 19.42 13.32
C MET A 439 -20.54 18.94 14.75
N SER A 440 -20.30 19.79 15.75
CA SER A 440 -20.59 19.46 17.15
C SER A 440 -22.09 19.29 17.41
N ASP A 441 -22.93 20.09 16.77
CA ASP A 441 -24.38 19.98 16.87
C ASP A 441 -24.88 18.72 16.14
N GLY A 442 -24.38 18.43 14.94
CA GLY A 442 -24.69 17.18 14.25
C GLY A 442 -24.32 15.91 15.04
N LEU A 443 -23.21 15.92 15.79
CA LEU A 443 -22.84 14.82 16.68
C LEU A 443 -23.77 14.69 17.91
N LYS A 444 -24.31 15.81 18.40
CA LYS A 444 -25.33 15.78 19.46
C LYS A 444 -26.63 15.20 18.93
N ASP A 445 -27.05 15.63 17.74
CA ASP A 445 -28.24 15.13 17.07
C ASP A 445 -28.11 13.63 16.80
N GLN A 446 -26.95 13.16 16.35
CA GLN A 446 -26.66 11.73 16.15
C GLN A 446 -26.76 10.94 17.46
N ARG A 447 -26.28 11.50 18.58
CA ARG A 447 -26.40 10.87 19.90
C ARG A 447 -27.85 10.86 20.39
N GLU A 448 -28.62 11.91 20.14
CA GLU A 448 -30.06 11.94 20.45
C GLU A 448 -30.80 10.88 19.65
N TRP A 449 -30.50 10.77 18.36
CA TRP A 449 -31.06 9.75 17.50
C TRP A 449 -30.73 8.32 17.96
N PHE A 450 -29.49 8.08 18.43
CA PHE A 450 -29.11 6.80 19.05
C PHE A 450 -30.02 6.46 20.25
N ARG A 451 -30.25 7.42 21.15
CA ARG A 451 -31.10 7.21 22.32
C ARG A 451 -32.55 6.96 21.94
N GLU A 452 -33.06 7.69 20.96
CA GLU A 452 -34.43 7.49 20.47
C GLU A 452 -34.61 6.10 19.86
N LYS A 453 -33.61 5.63 19.10
CA LYS A 453 -33.65 4.31 18.44
C LYS A 453 -33.48 3.15 19.42
N PHE A 454 -32.47 3.20 20.30
CA PHE A 454 -32.08 2.06 21.14
C PHE A 454 -32.49 2.18 22.61
N GLY A 455 -33.08 3.31 23.02
CA GLY A 455 -33.59 3.53 24.38
C GLY A 455 -32.51 3.64 25.46
N ARG A 456 -31.24 3.82 25.09
CA ARG A 456 -30.09 3.94 26.01
C ARG A 456 -29.04 4.90 25.46
N GLU A 457 -28.13 5.36 26.32
CA GLU A 457 -26.93 6.09 25.87
C GLU A 457 -25.99 5.14 25.09
N PRO A 458 -25.25 5.64 24.08
CA PRO A 458 -24.20 4.88 23.44
C PRO A 458 -23.05 4.62 24.43
N GLY A 459 -22.60 3.36 24.46
CA GLY A 459 -21.40 2.92 25.15
C GLY A 459 -20.13 3.20 24.31
N PRO A 460 -18.95 2.92 24.87
CA PRO A 460 -17.68 3.19 24.20
C PRO A 460 -17.47 2.37 22.91
N ASP A 461 -18.07 1.18 22.82
CA ASP A 461 -17.94 0.28 21.67
C ASP A 461 -19.11 0.41 20.68
N ASP A 462 -20.10 1.26 20.97
CA ASP A 462 -21.22 1.47 20.07
C ASP A 462 -20.82 2.37 18.88
N PRO A 463 -21.28 2.03 17.67
CA PRO A 463 -20.99 2.82 16.49
C PRO A 463 -21.65 4.20 16.57
N LEU A 464 -20.85 5.24 16.29
CA LEU A 464 -21.34 6.60 16.18
C LEU A 464 -22.34 6.74 15.01
N PHE A 465 -22.05 6.08 13.89
CA PHE A 465 -22.93 5.96 12.73
C PHE A 465 -23.42 4.52 12.64
N PHE A 466 -24.70 4.31 12.94
CA PHE A 466 -25.32 2.99 13.05
C PHE A 466 -26.36 2.74 11.95
N ASP A 467 -26.59 1.47 11.63
CA ASP A 467 -27.65 1.05 10.72
C ASP A 467 -29.03 1.36 11.33
N PRO A 468 -29.84 2.22 10.71
CA PRO A 468 -31.14 2.62 11.27
C PRO A 468 -32.20 1.52 11.20
N ASP A 469 -32.00 0.49 10.38
CA ASP A 469 -32.93 -0.62 10.19
C ASP A 469 -32.60 -1.81 11.10
N ALA A 470 -31.43 -1.78 11.76
CA ALA A 470 -31.04 -2.80 12.72
C ALA A 470 -31.75 -2.64 14.08
N ASP A 471 -32.02 -3.78 14.72
CA ASP A 471 -32.57 -3.84 16.09
C ASP A 471 -31.50 -3.59 17.16
N GLU A 472 -30.23 -3.83 16.81
CA GLU A 472 -29.06 -3.58 17.65
C GLU A 472 -28.14 -2.54 16.99
N PRO A 473 -27.36 -1.76 17.78
CA PRO A 473 -26.48 -0.73 17.24
C PRO A 473 -25.26 -1.36 16.56
N ILE A 474 -25.44 -1.70 15.29
CA ILE A 474 -24.38 -2.20 14.41
C ILE A 474 -23.91 -1.07 13.49
N PRO A 475 -22.61 -1.05 13.09
CA PRO A 475 -22.11 -0.06 12.15
C PRO A 475 -22.89 -0.09 10.83
N ILE A 476 -23.02 1.07 10.18
CA ILE A 476 -23.58 1.14 8.83
C ILE A 476 -22.79 0.20 7.90
N THR A 477 -23.52 -0.65 7.18
CA THR A 477 -22.91 -1.56 6.18
C THR A 477 -22.49 -0.78 4.92
N GLU A 478 -21.48 -1.29 4.22
CA GLU A 478 -21.05 -0.69 2.96
C GLU A 478 -22.18 -0.73 1.92
N GLU A 479 -22.97 -1.81 1.90
CA GLU A 479 -24.13 -1.94 1.03
C GLU A 479 -25.17 -0.85 1.30
N TYR A 480 -25.50 -0.60 2.57
CA TYR A 480 -26.41 0.48 2.95
C TYR A 480 -25.86 1.84 2.54
N LEU A 481 -24.58 2.11 2.82
CA LEU A 481 -23.94 3.36 2.44
C LEU A 481 -23.97 3.55 0.92
N ASN A 482 -23.63 2.52 0.14
CA ASN A 482 -23.62 2.55 -1.31
C ASN A 482 -25.02 2.76 -1.91
N GLU A 483 -26.06 2.17 -1.31
CA GLU A 483 -27.45 2.41 -1.67
C GLU A 483 -27.83 3.86 -1.40
N ARG A 484 -27.55 4.37 -0.20
CA ARG A 484 -27.80 5.77 0.17
C ARG A 484 -27.07 6.76 -0.73
N ILE A 485 -25.81 6.51 -1.04
CA ILE A 485 -25.03 7.33 -1.98
C ILE A 485 -25.69 7.34 -3.36
N SER A 486 -26.22 6.20 -3.80
CA SER A 486 -26.94 6.09 -5.08
C SER A 486 -28.25 6.87 -5.04
N GLU A 487 -29.03 6.79 -3.95
CA GLU A 487 -30.21 7.63 -3.74
C GLU A 487 -29.88 9.13 -3.76
N PHE A 488 -28.77 9.53 -3.12
CA PHE A 488 -28.30 10.91 -3.15
C PHE A 488 -27.89 11.34 -4.55
N ALA A 489 -27.24 10.46 -5.33
CA ALA A 489 -26.91 10.74 -6.73
C ALA A 489 -28.17 11.00 -7.56
N ASP A 490 -29.22 10.20 -7.38
CA ASP A 490 -30.49 10.35 -8.10
C ASP A 490 -31.20 11.68 -7.76
N ARG A 491 -31.09 12.13 -6.51
CA ARG A 491 -31.68 13.38 -6.02
C ARG A 491 -30.78 14.60 -6.19
N ALA A 492 -29.51 14.42 -6.52
CA ALA A 492 -28.53 15.49 -6.67
C ALA A 492 -29.00 16.62 -7.62
N PRO A 493 -29.63 16.35 -8.78
CA PRO A 493 -30.08 17.38 -9.69
C PRO A 493 -31.14 18.32 -9.06
N GLU A 494 -31.99 17.81 -8.16
CA GLU A 494 -33.00 18.60 -7.45
C GLU A 494 -32.37 19.64 -6.51
N MET A 495 -31.15 19.35 -6.04
CA MET A 495 -30.36 20.22 -5.16
C MET A 495 -29.36 21.09 -5.94
N GLY A 496 -29.36 21.03 -7.27
CA GLY A 496 -28.37 21.70 -8.12
C GLY A 496 -26.95 21.13 -7.97
N ILE A 497 -26.83 19.90 -7.45
CA ILE A 497 -25.56 19.19 -7.29
C ILE A 497 -25.40 18.23 -8.47
N ASP A 498 -24.19 18.15 -9.00
CA ASP A 498 -23.85 17.20 -10.06
C ASP A 498 -23.77 15.75 -9.50
N PRO A 499 -24.59 14.79 -9.99
CA PRO A 499 -24.57 13.40 -9.54
C PRO A 499 -23.19 12.74 -9.61
N ALA A 500 -22.32 13.22 -10.51
CA ALA A 500 -20.97 12.68 -10.69
C ALA A 500 -20.12 12.75 -9.41
N PHE A 501 -20.40 13.70 -8.50
CA PHE A 501 -19.73 13.75 -7.19
C PHE A 501 -20.06 12.54 -6.31
N PHE A 502 -21.33 12.11 -6.27
CA PHE A 502 -21.75 10.94 -5.50
C PHE A 502 -21.26 9.63 -6.12
N HIS A 503 -21.27 9.52 -7.45
CA HIS A 503 -20.67 8.36 -8.12
C HIS A 503 -19.16 8.27 -7.92
N ALA A 504 -18.46 9.41 -7.92
CA ALA A 504 -17.04 9.47 -7.58
C ALA A 504 -16.79 9.07 -6.12
N TRP A 505 -17.61 9.55 -5.17
CA TRP A 505 -17.54 9.14 -3.77
C TRP A 505 -17.66 7.63 -3.63
N ARG A 506 -18.66 7.02 -4.29
CA ARG A 506 -18.83 5.57 -4.27
C ARG A 506 -17.62 4.82 -4.83
N GLU A 507 -16.92 5.40 -5.79
CA GLU A 507 -15.77 4.78 -6.44
C GLU A 507 -14.49 4.88 -5.60
N VAL A 508 -14.19 6.04 -5.02
CA VAL A 508 -12.93 6.27 -4.29
C VAL A 508 -13.07 6.21 -2.77
N GLY A 509 -14.28 6.15 -2.23
CA GLY A 509 -14.56 6.02 -0.79
C GLY A 509 -14.54 7.33 0.01
N TYR A 510 -14.15 8.46 -0.62
CA TYR A 510 -14.10 9.78 0.03
C TYR A 510 -14.59 10.90 -0.90
N ILE A 511 -14.91 12.05 -0.31
CA ILE A 511 -15.31 13.27 -1.01
C ILE A 511 -14.27 14.36 -0.79
N VAL A 512 -13.82 14.95 -1.89
CA VAL A 512 -13.00 16.16 -1.88
C VAL A 512 -13.85 17.38 -2.23
N THR A 513 -13.83 18.37 -1.36
CA THR A 513 -14.47 19.68 -1.47
C THR A 513 -13.43 20.78 -1.25
N ALA A 514 -13.77 22.03 -1.56
CA ALA A 514 -12.90 23.16 -1.25
C ALA A 514 -12.56 23.26 0.26
N ALA A 515 -13.49 22.85 1.13
CA ALA A 515 -13.34 22.98 2.58
C ALA A 515 -12.43 21.91 3.22
N ASN A 516 -12.28 20.75 2.59
CA ASN A 516 -11.50 19.62 3.15
C ASN A 516 -10.35 19.18 2.24
N ARG A 517 -10.09 19.88 1.12
CA ARG A 517 -9.03 19.53 0.16
C ARG A 517 -7.65 19.38 0.81
N ASN A 518 -7.35 20.20 1.81
CA ASN A 518 -6.11 20.18 2.58
C ASN A 518 -5.92 18.92 3.46
N MET A 519 -6.97 18.11 3.65
CA MET A 519 -6.92 16.88 4.45
C MET A 519 -6.48 15.65 3.62
N PHE A 520 -6.30 15.82 2.31
CA PHE A 520 -5.98 14.75 1.37
C PHE A 520 -4.63 15.01 0.68
N THR A 521 -3.93 13.94 0.34
CA THR A 521 -2.76 13.97 -0.55
C THR A 521 -3.16 14.47 -1.94
N LYS A 522 -2.18 14.96 -2.71
CA LYS A 522 -2.45 15.36 -4.10
C LYS A 522 -2.94 14.17 -4.91
N ALA A 523 -2.36 12.98 -4.74
CA ALA A 523 -2.83 11.76 -5.39
C ALA A 523 -4.32 11.45 -5.11
N GLU A 524 -4.77 11.55 -3.85
CA GLU A 524 -6.18 11.35 -3.49
C GLU A 524 -7.10 12.38 -4.17
N ILE A 525 -6.69 13.66 -4.19
CA ILE A 525 -7.43 14.75 -4.85
C ILE A 525 -7.54 14.47 -6.36
N LEU A 526 -6.46 14.04 -7.00
CA LEU A 526 -6.43 13.69 -8.43
C LEU A 526 -7.36 12.52 -8.72
N ALA A 527 -7.30 11.47 -7.89
CA ALA A 527 -8.15 10.30 -8.04
C ALA A 527 -9.64 10.67 -7.98
N TYR A 528 -10.03 11.48 -6.98
CA TYR A 528 -11.42 11.95 -6.86
C TYR A 528 -11.86 12.83 -8.03
N THR A 529 -11.09 13.88 -8.37
CA THR A 529 -11.43 14.81 -9.48
C THR A 529 -11.59 14.06 -10.80
N ARG A 530 -10.77 13.03 -11.05
CA ARG A 530 -10.87 12.21 -12.27
C ARG A 530 -12.04 11.26 -12.24
N ALA A 531 -12.37 10.65 -11.11
CA ALA A 531 -13.59 9.87 -10.96
C ALA A 531 -14.82 10.74 -11.28
N VAL A 532 -14.89 11.97 -10.74
CA VAL A 532 -15.96 12.94 -11.08
C VAL A 532 -16.01 13.19 -12.58
N ASN A 533 -14.88 13.48 -13.22
CA ASN A 533 -14.84 13.74 -14.66
C ASN A 533 -15.22 12.52 -15.52
N ARG A 534 -14.88 11.29 -15.09
CA ARG A 534 -15.34 10.06 -15.76
C ARG A 534 -16.87 9.93 -15.69
N HIS A 535 -17.45 10.10 -14.51
CA HIS A 535 -18.90 10.00 -14.32
C HIS A 535 -19.67 11.10 -15.05
N ARG A 536 -19.13 12.33 -15.11
CA ARG A 536 -19.68 13.41 -15.96
C ARG A 536 -19.73 13.02 -17.43
N ARG A 537 -18.67 12.43 -17.95
CA ARG A 537 -18.60 11.98 -19.36
C ARG A 537 -19.50 10.80 -19.65
N ALA A 538 -19.69 9.89 -18.68
CA ALA A 538 -20.58 8.74 -18.82
C ALA A 538 -22.07 9.14 -18.76
N ALA A 539 -22.40 10.28 -18.15
CA ALA A 539 -23.75 10.83 -18.08
C ALA A 539 -24.15 11.70 -19.29
N GLN A 540 -23.20 12.02 -20.18
CA GLN A 540 -23.40 12.70 -21.47
C GLN A 540 -23.60 11.68 -22.59
#